data_AF-A0A7J7P4X4-F1
#
_entry.id   AF-A0A7J7P4X4-F1
#
_cell.length_a   1.000
_cell.length_b   1.000
_cell.length_c   1.000
_cell.angle_alpha   90.00
_cell.angle_beta   90.00
_cell.angle_gamma   90.00
#
_symmetry.space_group_name_H-M   'P 1'
#
loop_
_entity.id
_entity.type
_entity.pdbx_description
1 polymer ?
#
loop_
_entity_poly.entity_id
_entity_poly.type
_entity_poly.pdbx_seq_one_letter_code
_entity_poly.pdbx_strand_id
1 'polypeptide(L)'
;MFLPFDEVKRNAESMDILVIKKSHSLCLQAQKLYTEPLSGKQTQSRKLLDVKDSGGMNGFIHPLPEVSQLTQSSFRLKRMMDVPINSVLCVRFECPSGHSHIPRLLQNILSESVIVREPLWHTYEGRFPPTIRQVE
;
A
#
# COMPACT_ATOMS: atom_id res chain seq x y z
N MET A 1 33.82 -17.35 9.44
CA MET A 1 33.58 -17.09 8.01
C MET A 1 32.66 -15.89 7.93
N PHE A 2 33.12 -14.77 7.38
CA PHE A 2 32.31 -13.56 7.25
C PHE A 2 31.70 -13.52 5.85
N LEU A 3 30.42 -13.15 5.74
CA LEU A 3 29.77 -12.99 4.46
C LEU A 3 30.38 -11.81 3.68
N PRO A 4 30.50 -11.89 2.35
CA PRO A 4 30.84 -10.75 1.49
C PRO A 4 29.85 -9.59 1.69
N PHE A 5 30.32 -8.35 1.49
CA PHE A 5 29.52 -7.13 1.70
C PHE A 5 28.19 -7.15 0.94
N ASP A 6 28.18 -7.58 -0.32
CA ASP A 6 26.96 -7.68 -1.13
C ASP A 6 25.98 -8.74 -0.61
N GLU A 7 26.50 -9.81 -0.01
CA GLU A 7 25.69 -10.85 0.60
C GLU A 7 25.09 -10.37 1.92
N VAL A 8 25.85 -9.62 2.73
CA VAL A 8 25.33 -8.93 3.91
C VAL A 8 24.22 -7.94 3.52
N LYS A 9 24.40 -7.15 2.46
CA LYS A 9 23.40 -6.18 2.00
C LYS A 9 22.12 -6.85 1.51
N ARG A 10 22.21 -7.97 0.78
CA ARG A 10 21.04 -8.73 0.33
C ARG A 10 20.29 -9.42 1.47
N ASN A 11 21.00 -9.77 2.55
CA ASN A 11 20.40 -10.39 3.74
C ASN A 11 19.90 -9.37 4.77
N ALA A 12 20.09 -8.08 4.53
CA ALA A 12 19.57 -7.03 5.40
C ALA A 12 18.06 -6.85 5.20
N GLU A 13 17.37 -6.48 6.27
CA GLU A 13 15.95 -6.12 6.21
C GLU A 13 15.77 -4.87 5.33
N SER A 14 14.90 -4.98 4.31
CA SER A 14 14.55 -3.88 3.42
C SER A 14 13.17 -3.34 3.74
N MET A 15 13.02 -2.01 3.76
CA MET A 15 11.71 -1.35 3.78
C MET A 15 11.15 -1.23 2.36
N ASP A 16 9.83 -1.19 2.26
CA ASP A 16 9.14 -0.94 1.00
C ASP A 16 9.45 0.47 0.46
N ILE A 17 9.41 0.62 -0.87
CA ILE A 17 9.62 1.91 -1.53
C ILE A 17 8.29 2.39 -2.11
N LEU A 18 7.85 3.58 -1.69
CA LEU A 18 6.70 4.26 -2.27
C LEU A 18 7.18 5.23 -3.35
N VAL A 19 6.66 5.05 -4.57
CA VAL A 19 6.94 5.89 -5.73
C VAL A 19 5.75 6.80 -6.01
N ILE A 20 5.95 8.11 -5.87
CA ILE A 20 4.89 9.12 -5.88
C ILE A 20 5.07 10.00 -7.12
N LYS A 21 4.05 10.11 -7.97
CA LYS A 21 4.06 11.08 -9.08
C LYS A 21 4.10 12.51 -8.54
N LYS A 22 4.84 13.41 -9.20
CA LYS A 22 4.90 14.84 -8.83
C LYS A 22 3.53 15.54 -8.87
N SER A 23 2.61 15.05 -9.69
CA SER A 23 1.23 15.55 -9.77
C SER A 23 0.32 15.08 -8.64
N HIS A 24 0.77 14.14 -7.79
CA HIS A 24 -0.02 13.61 -6.69
C HIS A 24 0.07 14.55 -5.47
N SER A 25 -1.04 14.77 -4.76
CA SER A 25 -1.14 15.60 -3.55
C SER A 25 -0.08 15.22 -2.50
N LEU A 26 0.08 13.92 -2.26
CA LEU A 26 1.09 13.36 -1.36
C LEU A 26 2.55 13.79 -1.66
N CYS A 27 2.86 14.21 -2.89
CA CYS A 27 4.22 14.60 -3.27
C CYS A 27 4.73 15.77 -2.41
N LEU A 28 3.87 16.74 -2.07
CA LEU A 28 4.24 17.87 -1.21
C LEU A 28 4.63 17.42 0.19
N GLN A 29 3.91 16.46 0.76
CA GLN A 29 4.25 15.91 2.07
C GLN A 29 5.60 15.19 2.05
N ALA A 30 5.85 14.40 1.00
CA ALA A 30 7.10 13.68 0.81
C ALA A 30 8.29 14.63 0.53
N GLN A 31 8.10 15.73 -0.19
CA GLN A 31 9.15 16.73 -0.42
C GLN A 31 9.63 17.38 0.88
N LYS A 32 8.71 17.66 1.82
CA LYS A 32 9.05 18.25 3.12
C LYS A 32 10.08 17.42 3.92
N LEU A 33 10.10 16.11 3.73
CA LEU A 33 11.08 15.21 4.36
C LEU A 33 12.53 15.54 3.98
N TYR A 34 12.76 16.15 2.82
CA TYR A 34 14.09 16.46 2.31
C TYR A 34 14.50 17.93 2.54
N THR A 35 13.54 18.81 2.83
CA THR A 35 13.78 20.25 3.00
C THR A 35 13.88 20.69 4.46
N GLU A 36 13.28 19.93 5.39
CA GLU A 36 13.32 20.25 6.82
C GLU A 36 14.72 19.89 7.39
N PRO A 37 15.44 20.83 8.04
CA PRO A 37 16.75 20.54 8.59
C PRO A 37 16.65 19.48 9.68
N LEU A 38 17.45 18.43 9.57
CA LEU A 38 17.59 17.36 10.57
C LEU A 38 18.11 17.96 11.87
N SER A 39 17.21 18.37 12.77
CA SER A 39 17.57 18.80 14.12
C SER A 39 18.27 17.64 14.83
N GLY A 40 19.47 17.90 15.35
CA GLY A 40 20.57 16.97 15.59
C GLY A 40 20.39 15.84 16.62
N LYS A 41 19.16 15.37 16.86
CA LYS A 41 18.85 14.18 17.67
C LYS A 41 17.71 13.31 17.13
N GLN A 42 17.19 13.57 15.92
CA GLN A 42 16.15 12.72 15.35
C GLN A 42 16.76 11.57 14.54
N THR A 43 16.74 10.39 15.15
CA THR A 43 16.60 9.10 14.47
C THR A 43 15.62 9.28 13.30
N GLN A 44 16.14 9.23 12.07
CA GLN A 44 15.42 9.15 10.78
C GLN A 44 14.04 9.83 10.77
N SER A 45 13.95 11.02 10.18
CA SER A 45 12.71 11.80 9.97
C SER A 45 11.55 10.93 9.43
N ARG A 46 10.81 10.32 10.35
CA ARG A 46 9.66 9.46 10.12
C ARG A 46 8.43 10.35 10.18
N LYS A 47 7.61 10.35 9.12
CA LYS A 47 6.41 11.20 9.05
C LYS A 47 5.18 10.34 8.80
N LEU A 48 4.15 10.55 9.61
CA LEU A 48 2.84 9.94 9.42
C LEU A 48 2.21 10.48 8.13
N LEU A 49 1.67 9.59 7.29
CA LEU A 49 0.94 9.97 6.08
C LEU A 49 -0.36 10.68 6.44
N ASP A 50 -0.68 11.76 5.72
CA ASP A 50 -2.03 12.33 5.78
C ASP A 50 -2.95 11.49 4.91
N VAL A 51 -3.96 10.87 5.52
CA VAL A 51 -4.91 9.97 4.86
C VAL A 51 -5.68 10.67 3.74
N LYS A 52 -5.93 11.99 3.85
CA LYS A 52 -6.61 12.76 2.81
C LYS A 52 -5.70 12.98 1.61
N ASP A 53 -4.47 13.42 1.86
CA ASP A 53 -3.51 13.70 0.79
C ASP A 53 -2.99 12.42 0.12
N SER A 54 -3.03 11.29 0.82
CA SER A 54 -2.62 9.98 0.32
C SER A 54 -3.72 9.22 -0.43
N GLY A 55 -4.95 9.74 -0.48
CA GLY A 55 -6.07 9.05 -1.11
C GLY A 55 -6.56 7.82 -0.32
N GLY A 56 -6.41 7.83 1.00
CA GLY A 56 -6.88 6.75 1.89
C GLY A 56 -5.78 5.83 2.42
N MET A 57 -4.51 6.05 2.04
CA MET A 57 -3.40 5.28 2.60
C MET A 57 -3.05 5.74 4.01
N ASN A 58 -2.73 4.78 4.88
CA ASN A 58 -2.18 5.03 6.21
C ASN A 58 -0.77 4.44 6.31
N GLY A 59 0.03 4.93 7.23
CA GLY A 59 1.41 4.49 7.47
C GLY A 59 2.38 5.64 7.61
N PHE A 60 3.66 5.31 7.52
CA PHE A 60 4.73 6.27 7.72
C PHE A 60 5.66 6.29 6.51
N ILE A 61 6.22 7.47 6.24
CA ILE A 61 7.21 7.69 5.20
C ILE A 61 8.50 8.21 5.80
N HIS A 62 9.62 7.77 5.22
CA HIS A 62 10.96 8.17 5.59
C HIS A 62 11.72 8.64 4.35
N PRO A 63 12.69 9.57 4.50
CA PRO A 63 13.55 9.96 3.39
C PRO A 63 14.32 8.73 2.89
N LEU A 64 14.56 8.71 1.58
CA LEU A 64 15.38 7.71 0.92
C LEU A 64 16.65 8.40 0.41
N PRO A 65 17.75 8.42 1.20
CA PRO A 65 18.93 9.24 0.91
C PRO A 65 19.56 8.90 -0.44
N GLU A 66 19.60 7.61 -0.76
CA GLU A 66 20.22 7.04 -1.97
C GLU A 66 19.50 7.42 -3.27
N VAL A 67 18.24 7.89 -3.20
CA VAL A 67 17.39 8.13 -4.38
C VAL A 67 17.21 9.61 -4.71
N SER A 68 17.72 10.51 -3.88
CA SER A 68 17.83 11.95 -4.20
C SER A 68 18.62 12.22 -5.49
N GLN A 69 19.34 11.22 -6.04
CA GLN A 69 20.12 11.28 -7.27
C GLN A 69 19.46 10.58 -8.49
N LEU A 70 18.22 10.06 -8.39
CA LEU A 70 17.54 9.44 -9.54
C LEU A 70 17.05 10.46 -10.59
N THR A 71 17.66 11.63 -10.71
CA THR A 71 17.32 12.62 -11.76
C THR A 71 17.53 12.07 -13.17
N GLN A 72 18.33 11.01 -13.33
CA GLN A 72 18.44 10.22 -14.56
C GLN A 72 18.44 8.73 -14.22
N SER A 73 17.31 8.07 -14.47
CA SER A 73 17.26 6.62 -14.45
C SER A 73 17.90 6.08 -15.72
N SER A 74 19.23 5.94 -15.74
CA SER A 74 19.93 5.21 -16.81
C SER A 74 19.73 3.71 -16.61
N PHE A 75 18.55 3.21 -16.95
CA PHE A 75 18.31 1.77 -16.93
C PHE A 75 19.11 1.15 -18.07
N ARG A 76 20.20 0.44 -17.72
CA ARG A 76 21.00 -0.36 -18.67
C ARG A 76 20.28 -1.66 -19.05
N LEU A 77 19.01 -1.58 -19.44
CA LEU A 77 18.31 -2.67 -20.10
C LEU A 77 18.32 -2.37 -21.59
N LYS A 78 18.83 -3.31 -22.39
CA LYS A 78 19.17 -3.18 -23.82
C LYS A 78 18.02 -2.74 -24.75
N ARG A 79 16.80 -2.54 -24.21
CA ARG A 79 15.56 -2.20 -24.92
C ARG A 79 14.69 -1.17 -24.19
N MET A 80 15.17 -0.56 -23.11
CA MET A 80 14.40 0.40 -22.34
C MET A 80 14.79 1.82 -22.75
N MET A 81 13.80 2.62 -23.15
CA MET A 81 14.03 4.02 -23.48
C MET A 81 14.30 4.81 -22.21
N ASP A 82 15.28 5.71 -22.27
CA ASP A 82 15.58 6.62 -21.18
C ASP A 82 14.39 7.54 -20.92
N VAL A 83 14.08 7.75 -19.64
CA VAL A 83 13.06 8.71 -19.20
C VAL A 83 13.79 10.03 -18.94
N PRO A 84 13.65 11.05 -19.81
CA PRO A 84 14.49 12.26 -19.76
C PRO A 84 14.16 13.17 -18.57
N ILE A 85 12.97 13.04 -17.98
CA ILE A 85 12.52 13.85 -16.84
C ILE A 85 11.97 12.90 -15.79
N ASN A 86 12.66 12.80 -14.64
CA ASN A 86 12.11 12.07 -13.52
C ASN A 86 10.90 12.84 -12.94
N SER A 87 9.70 12.34 -13.23
CA SER A 87 8.41 12.90 -12.81
C SER A 87 7.87 12.27 -11.52
N VAL A 88 8.70 11.49 -10.82
CA VAL A 88 8.34 10.83 -9.55
C VAL A 88 9.30 11.20 -8.42
N LEU A 89 8.86 10.95 -7.19
CA LEU A 89 9.60 11.06 -5.95
C LEU A 89 9.50 9.73 -5.22
N CYS A 90 10.61 9.23 -4.67
CA CYS A 90 10.61 7.99 -3.90
C CYS A 90 10.89 8.26 -2.42
N VAL A 91 10.22 7.50 -1.56
CA VAL A 91 10.42 7.48 -0.11
C VAL A 91 10.35 6.05 0.39
N ARG A 92 10.91 5.75 1.56
CA ARG A 92 10.66 4.45 2.21
C ARG A 92 9.29 4.49 2.86
N PHE A 93 8.54 3.39 2.76
CA PHE A 93 7.22 3.24 3.36
C PHE A 93 7.28 2.19 4.48
N GLU A 94 6.61 2.53 5.57
CA GLU A 94 6.41 1.66 6.72
C GLU A 94 4.91 1.49 6.93
N CYS A 95 4.44 0.26 6.75
CA CYS A 95 3.06 -0.11 7.03
C CYS A 95 2.77 0.13 8.52
N PRO A 96 1.63 0.75 8.88
CA PRO A 96 1.32 0.99 10.28
C PRO A 96 1.19 -0.36 11.01
N SER A 97 1.84 -0.49 12.16
CA SER A 97 1.70 -1.66 13.02
C SER A 97 0.24 -1.77 13.47
N GLY A 98 -0.50 -2.70 12.87
CA GLY A 98 -1.92 -2.89 13.13
C GLY A 98 -2.19 -3.56 14.47
N HIS A 99 -3.37 -3.27 15.02
CA HIS A 99 -4.06 -4.12 15.99
C HIS A 99 -4.30 -5.52 15.39
N SER A 100 -4.42 -6.54 16.24
CA SER A 100 -4.78 -7.90 15.80
C SER A 100 -5.99 -7.86 14.87
N HIS A 101 -5.84 -8.49 13.70
CA HIS A 101 -6.90 -8.52 12.70
C HIS A 101 -8.15 -9.18 13.26
N ILE A 102 -9.26 -8.45 13.27
CA ILE A 102 -10.58 -8.98 13.58
C ILE A 102 -11.24 -9.34 12.25
N PRO A 103 -11.50 -10.62 11.95
CA PRO A 103 -12.12 -11.05 10.69
C PRO A 103 -13.60 -10.68 10.67
N ARG A 104 -13.90 -9.40 10.48
CA ARG A 104 -15.24 -8.85 10.35
C ARG A 104 -15.28 -7.91 9.15
N LEU A 105 -16.42 -7.86 8.47
CA LEU A 105 -16.68 -6.86 7.44
C LEU A 105 -16.46 -5.45 8.00
N LEU A 106 -15.90 -4.56 7.18
CA LEU A 106 -15.85 -3.14 7.52
C LEU A 106 -17.28 -2.61 7.63
N GLN A 107 -17.44 -1.61 8.50
CA GLN A 107 -18.71 -0.94 8.68
C GLN A 107 -19.21 -0.38 7.34
N ASN A 108 -20.51 -0.52 7.07
CA ASN A 108 -21.19 -0.04 5.86
C ASN A 108 -20.95 -0.84 4.56
N ILE A 109 -20.42 -2.07 4.62
CA ILE A 109 -20.32 -2.93 3.43
C ILE A 109 -21.68 -3.54 3.04
N LEU A 110 -22.63 -3.67 3.97
CA LEU A 110 -23.96 -4.22 3.70
C LEU A 110 -24.98 -3.09 3.50
N SER A 111 -25.31 -2.79 2.25
CA SER A 111 -26.54 -2.08 1.90
C SER A 111 -27.65 -3.12 1.72
N GLU A 112 -28.87 -2.83 2.20
CA GLU A 112 -30.03 -3.71 2.04
C GLU A 112 -30.31 -4.06 0.56
N SER A 113 -29.85 -3.22 -0.38
CA SER A 113 -29.95 -3.44 -1.83
C SER A 113 -29.04 -4.54 -2.38
N VAL A 114 -28.00 -4.94 -1.63
CA VAL A 114 -27.05 -6.01 -2.01
C VAL A 114 -27.46 -7.36 -1.41
N ILE A 115 -28.44 -7.36 -0.49
CA ILE A 115 -29.04 -8.60 0.02
C ILE A 115 -29.95 -9.15 -1.07
N VAL A 116 -29.37 -9.88 -2.02
CA VAL A 116 -30.16 -10.79 -2.84
C VAL A 116 -30.80 -11.75 -1.86
N ARG A 117 -32.13 -11.73 -1.79
CA ARG A 117 -32.92 -12.72 -1.06
C ARG A 117 -32.84 -14.04 -1.81
N GLU A 118 -31.64 -14.58 -1.99
CA GLU A 118 -31.51 -15.97 -2.38
C GLU A 118 -31.94 -16.79 -1.16
N PRO A 119 -32.81 -17.80 -1.34
CA PRO A 119 -33.08 -18.74 -0.26
C PRO A 119 -31.74 -19.36 0.13
N LEU A 120 -31.29 -19.07 1.35
CA LEU A 120 -30.14 -19.70 1.95
C LEU A 120 -30.30 -21.21 1.73
N TRP A 121 -29.39 -21.84 0.98
CA TRP A 121 -29.47 -23.24 0.49
C TRP A 121 -29.50 -24.32 1.59
N HIS A 122 -29.67 -23.87 2.85
CA HIS A 122 -29.61 -24.59 4.11
C HIS A 122 -30.94 -24.53 4.88
N THR A 123 -31.97 -23.81 4.41
CA THR A 123 -33.28 -23.74 5.11
C THR A 123 -34.24 -24.87 4.77
N TYR A 124 -33.76 -25.93 4.13
CA TYR A 124 -34.50 -27.19 4.03
C TYR A 124 -33.50 -28.33 3.95
N GLU A 125 -33.77 -29.43 4.66
CA GLU A 125 -32.93 -30.62 4.77
C GLU A 125 -32.74 -31.36 3.42
N GLY A 126 -32.15 -30.71 2.42
CA GLY A 126 -31.76 -31.32 1.15
C GLY A 126 -32.88 -31.93 0.32
N ARG A 127 -34.15 -31.55 0.51
CA ARG A 127 -35.29 -32.08 -0.25
C ARG A 127 -36.03 -30.99 -1.02
N PHE A 128 -36.44 -31.28 -2.26
CA PHE A 128 -37.35 -30.41 -3.00
C PHE A 128 -38.71 -30.35 -2.25
N PRO A 129 -39.35 -29.17 -2.13
CA PRO A 129 -40.71 -29.11 -1.60
C PRO A 129 -41.65 -29.89 -2.53
N PRO A 130 -42.55 -30.73 -2.00
CA PRO A 130 -43.43 -31.55 -2.82
C PRO A 130 -44.36 -30.66 -3.65
N THR A 131 -44.36 -30.88 -4.96
CA THR A 131 -45.29 -30.23 -5.87
C THR A 131 -46.70 -30.74 -5.56
N ILE A 132 -47.52 -29.91 -4.89
CA ILE A 132 -48.94 -30.21 -4.71
C ILE A 132 -49.59 -30.09 -6.09
N ARG A 133 -49.84 -31.22 -6.76
CA ARG A 133 -50.79 -31.27 -7.86
C ARG A 133 -52.17 -31.21 -7.22
N GLN A 134 -52.88 -30.11 -7.43
CA GLN A 134 -54.32 -30.07 -7.19
C GLN A 134 -54.96 -31.12 -8.10
N VAL A 135 -55.56 -32.13 -7.48
CA VAL A 135 -56.38 -33.13 -8.17
C VAL A 135 -57.80 -32.61 -8.07
N GLU A 136 -58.39 -32.30 -9.24
CA GLU A 136 -59.84 -32.12 -9.41
C GLU A 136 -60.59 -33.44 -9.17
#